data_AF-A0AAV2SL56-F1
#
_entry.id   AF-A0AAV2SL56-F1
#
_cell.length_a   1.000
_cell.length_b   1.000
_cell.length_c   1.000
_cell.angle_alpha   90.00
_cell.angle_beta   90.00
_cell.angle_gamma   90.00
#
_symmetry.space_group_name_H-M   'P 1'
#
loop_
_entity.id
_entity.type
_entity.pdbx_description
1 polymer ?
#
loop_
_entity_poly.entity_id
_entity_poly.type
_entity_poly.pdbx_seq_one_letter_code
_entity_poly.pdbx_strand_id
1 'polypeptide(L)'
;QTDLKSWSNLIKLDSKRALLESNSRGSSMSGSRSSSPIPPQADNNVCFGWFCNWWCVVRLAQFMLVLIFFATLLYILLLSLSDFDNSAHTPKSHRRPPILRLNDIKEPPPMRLLDLEDFHYVHDNAKKSCDSDNIFFIFIIHSRPNHFRHRQAIRATWGGKKQLDDGWESRTIFMLGSHDGSDIQHGLLDVTDLVQQEAERHGDMVVGSFHDHYHNLTYKHVMGLRWVNRNCLQAKYVVKADDDAFINILSLQDLMYHTFGQSSAIPHNTLACHVLPEGTSPQRAGKWAVTKNEYPWNKYPPYCAGLAYLLTPHLAGHLFRAAHVPSPPAPLRIWVDDVWVTGLLAEFLQLQHHHLDLRYAYDHEEVKSWLSQARPQAAPPYTFVHLDTSDSEWRELLNQLWKHAELAHNIADKIINR
;
A
#
# COMPACT_ATOMS: atom_id res chain seq x y z
N GLN A 1 19.53 20.24 -24.71
CA GLN A 1 19.30 19.26 -25.82
C GLN A 1 20.42 18.22 -25.96
N THR A 2 21.43 18.23 -25.10
CA THR A 2 22.50 17.22 -25.03
C THR A 2 22.31 16.14 -23.95
N ASP A 3 21.29 16.26 -23.08
CA ASP A 3 21.01 15.30 -21.99
C ASP A 3 20.02 14.17 -22.33
N LEU A 4 19.35 14.22 -23.48
CA LEU A 4 18.34 13.21 -23.85
C LEU A 4 18.94 11.95 -24.51
N LYS A 5 20.19 11.99 -24.96
CA LYS A 5 20.84 10.87 -25.67
C LYS A 5 21.53 9.86 -24.75
N SER A 6 21.83 10.23 -23.49
CA SER A 6 22.41 9.29 -22.52
C SER A 6 21.38 8.28 -21.98
N TRP A 7 20.08 8.62 -22.05
CA TRP A 7 19.00 7.81 -21.47
C TRP A 7 18.33 6.85 -22.46
N SER A 8 18.48 7.08 -23.78
CA SER A 8 17.83 6.21 -24.79
C SER A 8 18.46 4.82 -24.88
N ASN A 9 19.71 4.65 -24.45
CA ASN A 9 20.42 3.37 -24.53
C ASN A 9 20.20 2.46 -23.29
N LEU A 10 19.63 3.00 -22.21
CA LEU A 10 19.25 2.23 -21.01
C LEU A 10 17.78 1.73 -21.05
N ILE A 11 17.01 2.12 -22.07
CA ILE A 11 15.56 1.84 -22.16
C ILE A 11 15.23 0.66 -23.11
N LYS A 12 16.21 0.04 -23.77
CA LYS A 12 15.98 -1.01 -24.79
C LYS A 12 15.99 -2.46 -24.31
N LEU A 13 16.12 -2.72 -23.01
CA LEU A 13 16.22 -4.10 -22.49
C LEU A 13 14.95 -4.67 -21.86
N ASP A 14 13.85 -3.90 -21.79
CA ASP A 14 12.64 -4.32 -21.08
C ASP A 14 11.40 -4.56 -21.98
N SER A 15 11.54 -4.48 -23.31
CA SER A 15 10.43 -4.64 -24.26
C SER A 15 10.44 -5.97 -25.04
N LYS A 16 11.19 -6.97 -24.58
CA LYS A 16 11.22 -8.32 -25.18
C LYS A 16 10.96 -9.42 -24.16
N ARG A 17 9.80 -9.41 -23.49
CA ARG A 17 9.27 -10.63 -22.86
C ARG A 17 7.78 -10.57 -22.52
N ALA A 18 6.95 -10.45 -23.55
CA ALA A 18 5.54 -10.79 -23.47
C ALA A 18 5.09 -11.25 -24.87
N LEU A 19 5.48 -12.46 -25.28
CA LEU A 19 4.99 -13.15 -26.49
C LEU A 19 5.63 -14.55 -26.61
N LEU A 20 5.51 -15.40 -25.60
CA LEU A 20 5.76 -16.84 -25.73
C LEU A 20 4.90 -17.58 -24.70
N GLU A 21 3.62 -17.75 -25.02
CA GLU A 21 2.79 -18.90 -24.58
C GLU A 21 1.42 -18.82 -25.27
N SER A 22 1.43 -18.96 -26.60
CA SER A 22 0.27 -19.46 -27.34
C SER A 22 0.78 -20.14 -28.60
N ASN A 23 0.88 -21.48 -28.55
CA ASN A 23 0.70 -22.40 -29.68
C ASN A 23 1.24 -23.81 -29.37
N SER A 24 0.33 -24.73 -29.09
CA SER A 24 0.39 -26.11 -29.62
C SER A 24 -1.03 -26.67 -29.62
N ARG A 25 -1.80 -26.40 -30.69
CA ARG A 25 -2.09 -27.32 -31.80
C ARG A 25 -2.66 -28.67 -31.36
N GLY A 26 -3.94 -28.87 -31.69
CA GLY A 26 -4.57 -30.18 -31.72
C GLY A 26 -4.19 -30.98 -32.98
N SER A 27 -4.46 -32.28 -32.92
CA SER A 27 -4.62 -33.14 -34.09
C SER A 27 -5.42 -34.40 -33.71
N SER A 28 -6.50 -34.62 -34.45
CA SER A 28 -7.31 -35.83 -34.54
C SER A 28 -6.55 -37.01 -35.15
N MET A 29 -6.87 -38.25 -34.74
CA MET A 29 -6.86 -39.46 -35.60
C MET A 29 -7.45 -40.64 -34.79
N SER A 30 -8.63 -41.15 -35.18
CA SER A 30 -8.86 -42.31 -36.04
C SER A 30 -8.90 -43.64 -35.28
N GLY A 31 -10.05 -44.31 -35.34
CA GLY A 31 -10.26 -45.62 -34.73
C GLY A 31 -9.58 -46.76 -35.49
N SER A 32 -9.49 -47.89 -34.81
CA SER A 32 -9.37 -49.20 -35.45
C SER A 32 -10.11 -50.24 -34.61
N ARG A 33 -11.08 -50.90 -35.26
CA ARG A 33 -11.69 -52.15 -34.85
C ARG A 33 -10.71 -53.28 -35.19
N SER A 34 -10.47 -54.20 -34.27
CA SER A 34 -9.87 -55.50 -34.58
C SER A 34 -10.89 -56.61 -34.37
N SER A 35 -10.99 -57.43 -35.40
CA SER A 35 -11.88 -58.57 -35.65
C SER A 35 -11.48 -59.87 -34.91
N SER A 36 -12.52 -60.57 -34.41
CA SER A 36 -12.82 -62.03 -34.53
C SER A 36 -11.92 -63.06 -33.79
N PRO A 37 -12.45 -64.25 -33.33
CA PRO A 37 -13.31 -65.17 -34.10
C PRO A 37 -14.46 -65.90 -33.34
N ILE A 38 -15.28 -66.63 -34.11
CA ILE A 38 -16.40 -67.55 -33.77
C ILE A 38 -16.00 -68.97 -34.28
N PRO A 39 -16.53 -70.15 -33.83
CA PRO A 39 -17.02 -70.67 -32.54
C PRO A 39 -16.29 -71.99 -32.13
N PRO A 40 -16.76 -72.78 -31.14
CA PRO A 40 -17.69 -73.85 -31.49
C PRO A 40 -18.91 -73.98 -30.55
N GLN A 41 -20.04 -74.41 -31.13
CA GLN A 41 -21.17 -74.96 -30.40
C GLN A 41 -20.82 -76.37 -29.89
N ALA A 42 -21.30 -76.65 -28.68
CA ALA A 42 -21.72 -77.94 -28.11
C ALA A 42 -21.13 -78.10 -26.70
N ASP A 43 -21.92 -77.81 -25.68
CA ASP A 43 -22.70 -78.86 -25.03
C ASP A 43 -23.40 -78.34 -23.77
N ASN A 44 -24.68 -78.69 -23.69
CA ASN A 44 -25.49 -78.56 -22.49
C ASN A 44 -24.81 -79.32 -21.35
N ASN A 45 -24.43 -78.64 -20.26
CA ASN A 45 -24.45 -79.24 -18.93
C ASN A 45 -24.40 -78.18 -17.82
N VAL A 46 -25.55 -78.03 -17.17
CA VAL A 46 -25.72 -77.87 -15.71
C VAL A 46 -24.82 -76.83 -15.02
N CYS A 47 -25.32 -75.60 -14.88
CA CYS A 47 -24.80 -74.65 -13.88
C CYS A 47 -25.14 -75.16 -12.47
N PHE A 48 -24.13 -75.70 -11.78
CA PHE A 48 -24.17 -75.95 -10.33
C PHE A 48 -24.28 -74.63 -9.56
N GLY A 49 -25.26 -74.54 -8.66
CA GLY A 49 -25.66 -73.34 -7.89
C GLY A 49 -24.61 -72.72 -6.95
N TRP A 50 -23.34 -73.10 -7.01
CA TRP A 50 -22.27 -72.54 -6.17
C TRP A 50 -21.60 -71.29 -6.78
N PHE A 51 -21.50 -71.18 -8.11
CA PHE A 51 -20.82 -70.04 -8.76
C PHE A 51 -21.63 -68.73 -8.73
N CYS A 52 -22.96 -68.83 -8.78
CA CYS A 52 -23.87 -67.67 -8.75
C CYS A 52 -23.87 -66.99 -7.36
N ASN A 53 -23.72 -67.79 -6.29
CA ASN A 53 -23.73 -67.30 -4.92
C ASN A 53 -22.45 -66.52 -4.59
N TRP A 54 -21.29 -66.99 -5.07
CA TRP A 54 -20.01 -66.28 -4.89
C TRP A 54 -19.98 -64.93 -5.60
N TRP A 55 -20.47 -64.87 -6.85
CA TRP A 55 -20.55 -63.62 -7.60
C TRP A 55 -21.55 -62.61 -6.99
N CYS A 56 -22.67 -63.09 -6.44
CA CYS A 56 -23.60 -62.26 -5.66
C CYS A 56 -22.93 -61.69 -4.40
N VAL A 57 -22.20 -62.51 -3.65
CA VAL A 57 -21.47 -62.08 -2.44
C VAL A 57 -20.39 -61.04 -2.78
N VAL A 58 -19.64 -61.24 -3.87
CA VAL A 58 -18.63 -60.27 -4.33
C VAL A 58 -19.26 -58.94 -4.76
N ARG A 59 -20.39 -58.97 -5.48
CA ARG A 59 -21.11 -57.75 -5.89
C ARG A 59 -21.72 -57.01 -4.69
N LEU A 60 -22.26 -57.74 -3.71
CA LEU A 60 -22.74 -57.18 -2.45
C LEU A 60 -21.60 -56.54 -1.65
N ALA A 61 -20.44 -57.19 -1.56
CA ALA A 61 -19.27 -56.63 -0.90
C ALA A 61 -18.76 -55.36 -1.59
N GLN A 62 -18.72 -55.34 -2.93
CA GLN A 62 -18.37 -54.14 -3.70
C GLN A 62 -19.36 -52.99 -3.47
N PHE A 63 -20.66 -53.28 -3.44
CA PHE A 63 -21.69 -52.27 -3.16
C PHE A 63 -21.56 -51.71 -1.73
N MET A 64 -21.29 -52.57 -0.74
CA MET A 64 -21.04 -52.14 0.64
C MET A 64 -19.78 -51.28 0.76
N LEU A 65 -18.71 -51.59 0.03
CA LEU A 65 -17.50 -50.75 -0.01
C LEU A 65 -17.78 -49.36 -0.60
N VAL A 66 -18.60 -49.29 -1.65
CA VAL A 66 -19.03 -48.01 -2.24
C VAL A 66 -19.87 -47.21 -1.24
N LEU A 67 -20.81 -47.85 -0.54
CA LEU A 67 -21.61 -47.19 0.50
C LEU A 67 -20.75 -46.68 1.66
N ILE A 68 -19.77 -47.46 2.10
CA ILE A 68 -18.81 -47.05 3.14
C ILE A 68 -17.97 -45.86 2.65
N PHE A 69 -17.53 -45.87 1.39
CA PHE A 69 -16.81 -44.75 0.80
C PHE A 69 -17.66 -43.47 0.78
N PHE A 70 -18.93 -43.54 0.36
CA PHE A 70 -19.81 -42.37 0.38
C PHE A 70 -20.18 -41.92 1.80
N ALA A 71 -20.38 -42.86 2.73
CA ALA A 71 -20.64 -42.54 4.13
C ALA A 71 -19.44 -41.87 4.81
N THR A 72 -18.21 -42.32 4.50
CA THR A 72 -16.98 -41.68 5.00
C THR A 72 -16.75 -40.32 4.36
N LEU A 73 -17.02 -40.16 3.06
CA LEU A 73 -16.96 -38.85 2.39
C LEU A 73 -17.96 -37.86 2.99
N LEU A 74 -19.20 -38.32 3.24
CA LEU A 74 -20.24 -37.54 3.90
C LEU A 74 -19.87 -37.21 5.35
N TYR A 75 -19.28 -38.15 6.08
CA TYR A 75 -18.80 -37.92 7.45
C TYR A 75 -17.65 -36.90 7.48
N ILE A 76 -16.71 -36.97 6.55
CA ILE A 76 -15.63 -35.97 6.41
C ILE A 76 -16.21 -34.59 6.04
N LEU A 77 -17.22 -34.54 5.17
CA LEU A 77 -17.93 -33.30 4.82
C LEU A 77 -18.69 -32.74 6.02
N LEU A 78 -19.33 -33.59 6.82
CA LEU A 78 -20.04 -33.17 8.03
C LEU A 78 -19.05 -32.69 9.11
N LEU A 79 -17.88 -33.33 9.23
CA LEU A 79 -16.80 -32.85 10.11
C LEU A 79 -16.28 -31.49 9.65
N SER A 80 -16.04 -31.27 8.36
CA SER A 80 -15.57 -29.99 7.84
C SER A 80 -16.60 -28.87 7.99
N LEU A 81 -17.90 -29.19 7.89
CA LEU A 81 -18.99 -28.25 8.18
C LEU A 81 -19.13 -27.99 9.69
N SER A 82 -18.87 -28.98 10.56
CA SER A 82 -18.88 -28.80 12.01
C SER A 82 -17.69 -27.98 12.53
N ASP A 83 -16.54 -28.05 11.88
CA ASP A 83 -15.39 -27.17 12.14
C ASP A 83 -15.69 -25.72 11.73
N PHE A 84 -16.57 -25.51 10.75
CA PHE A 84 -17.02 -24.18 10.35
C PHE A 84 -17.98 -23.56 11.39
N ASP A 85 -18.85 -24.36 12.00
CA ASP A 85 -19.85 -23.89 12.98
C ASP A 85 -19.28 -23.72 14.40
N ASN A 86 -18.25 -24.49 14.76
CA ASN A 86 -17.51 -24.30 16.03
C ASN A 86 -16.63 -23.04 16.06
N SER A 87 -16.51 -22.33 14.92
CA SER A 87 -15.95 -20.98 14.86
C SER A 87 -17.04 -19.89 14.78
N ALA A 88 -18.24 -20.14 15.30
CA ALA A 88 -19.13 -19.07 15.76
C ALA A 88 -18.55 -18.37 17.00
N HIS A 89 -17.32 -17.85 16.86
CA HIS A 89 -16.78 -16.87 17.78
C HIS A 89 -17.70 -15.66 17.68
N THR A 90 -18.40 -15.37 18.77
CA THR A 90 -19.03 -14.06 18.98
C THR A 90 -18.07 -12.99 18.47
N PRO A 91 -18.52 -12.06 17.60
CA PRO A 91 -17.62 -11.09 17.01
C PRO A 91 -16.95 -10.33 18.14
N LYS A 92 -15.63 -10.54 18.32
CA LYS A 92 -14.86 -9.81 19.33
C LYS A 92 -14.97 -8.33 18.98
N SER A 93 -15.73 -7.58 19.78
CA SER A 93 -15.81 -6.13 19.65
C SER A 93 -14.45 -5.54 19.98
N HIS A 94 -14.01 -4.59 19.15
CA HIS A 94 -12.82 -3.81 19.45
C HIS A 94 -13.06 -3.11 20.79
N ARG A 95 -12.22 -3.39 21.78
CA ARG A 95 -12.27 -2.68 23.06
C ARG A 95 -11.36 -1.48 22.92
N ARG A 96 -11.89 -0.27 23.15
CA ARG A 96 -11.08 0.94 23.16
C ARG A 96 -9.87 0.75 24.08
N PRO A 97 -8.66 0.99 23.58
CA PRO A 97 -7.46 0.84 24.40
C PRO A 97 -7.43 1.92 25.50
N PRO A 98 -6.71 1.70 26.60
CA PRO A 98 -6.58 2.70 27.66
C PRO A 98 -5.90 3.96 27.14
N ILE A 99 -6.24 5.13 27.66
CA ILE A 99 -5.73 6.41 27.15
C ILE A 99 -4.24 6.55 27.46
N LEU A 100 -3.44 6.87 26.46
CA LEU A 100 -2.02 7.19 26.63
C LEU A 100 -1.84 8.70 26.82
N ARG A 101 -1.30 9.11 27.96
CA ARG A 101 -0.95 10.51 28.20
C ARG A 101 0.43 10.79 27.65
N LEU A 102 0.54 11.81 26.80
CA LEU A 102 1.77 12.19 26.11
C LEU A 102 2.95 12.49 27.06
N ASN A 103 2.67 13.07 28.22
CA ASN A 103 3.68 13.39 29.23
C ASN A 103 4.37 12.15 29.82
N ASP A 104 3.76 10.98 29.69
CA ASP A 104 4.27 9.73 30.25
C ASP A 104 5.14 8.95 29.24
N ILE A 105 5.24 9.43 27.99
CA ILE A 105 5.96 8.74 26.91
C ILE A 105 7.37 9.31 26.76
N LYS A 106 8.37 8.48 27.08
CA LYS A 106 9.77 8.81 26.84
C LYS A 106 10.14 8.54 25.39
N GLU A 107 11.04 9.35 24.84
CA GLU A 107 11.64 9.02 23.54
C GLU A 107 12.47 7.73 23.64
N PRO A 108 12.39 6.84 22.63
CA PRO A 108 13.21 5.64 22.58
C PRO A 108 14.69 6.00 22.34
N PRO A 109 15.63 5.09 22.69
CA PRO A 109 17.03 5.24 22.35
C PRO A 109 17.25 5.47 20.84
N PRO A 110 18.31 6.21 20.42
CA PRO A 110 18.56 6.47 19.00
C PRO A 110 18.70 5.21 18.13
N MET A 111 19.25 4.11 18.65
CA MET A 111 19.40 2.87 17.88
C MET A 111 18.10 2.05 17.80
N ARG A 112 17.05 2.45 18.52
CA ARG A 112 15.80 1.70 18.56
C ARG A 112 14.76 2.29 17.60
N LEU A 113 14.14 1.43 16.80
CA LEU A 113 12.95 1.72 16.01
C LEU A 113 11.97 0.55 16.14
N LEU A 114 10.91 0.75 16.91
CA LEU A 114 9.96 -0.29 17.31
C LEU A 114 10.68 -1.44 18.04
N ASP A 115 10.73 -2.60 17.41
CA ASP A 115 11.41 -3.83 17.82
C ASP A 115 12.80 -4.02 17.17
N LEU A 116 13.26 -3.09 16.34
CA LEU A 116 14.65 -3.05 15.86
C LEU A 116 15.52 -2.36 16.90
N GLU A 117 16.54 -3.05 17.42
CA GLU A 117 17.45 -2.54 18.46
C GLU A 117 18.74 -1.92 17.89
N ASP A 118 19.05 -2.18 16.62
CA ASP A 118 20.25 -1.73 15.88
C ASP A 118 19.89 -0.85 14.67
N PHE A 119 18.73 -0.20 14.72
CA PHE A 119 18.27 0.72 13.67
C PHE A 119 19.20 1.92 13.51
N HIS A 120 19.54 2.21 12.27
CA HIS A 120 20.22 3.42 11.87
C HIS A 120 19.73 3.90 10.49
N TYR A 121 19.94 5.18 10.21
CA TYR A 121 19.76 5.71 8.87
C TYR A 121 21.00 5.38 8.05
N VAL A 122 20.84 4.57 7.01
CA VAL A 122 21.91 4.22 6.06
C VAL A 122 22.32 5.45 5.25
N HIS A 123 21.31 6.23 4.81
CA HIS A 123 21.50 7.53 4.19
C HIS A 123 20.57 8.55 4.85
N ASP A 124 21.12 9.72 5.18
CA ASP A 124 20.39 10.84 5.79
C ASP A 124 20.90 12.18 5.23
N ASN A 125 20.73 12.33 3.91
CA ASN A 125 21.19 13.52 3.18
C ASN A 125 20.12 14.63 3.16
N ALA A 126 18.92 14.33 3.66
CA ALA A 126 17.75 15.21 3.58
C ALA A 126 17.69 16.31 4.64
N LYS A 127 18.64 16.39 5.58
CA LYS A 127 18.62 17.40 6.65
C LYS A 127 18.54 18.82 6.11
N LYS A 128 19.24 19.07 5.00
CA LYS A 128 19.25 20.37 4.31
C LYS A 128 17.88 20.81 3.78
N SER A 129 16.95 19.87 3.60
CA SER A 129 15.59 20.18 3.19
C SER A 129 14.81 20.96 4.25
N CYS A 130 15.29 20.96 5.50
CA CYS A 130 14.67 21.65 6.64
C CYS A 130 15.55 22.79 7.19
N ASP A 131 16.35 23.45 6.34
CA ASP A 131 17.19 24.61 6.73
C ASP A 131 16.44 25.95 6.65
N SER A 132 15.18 25.95 6.22
CA SER A 132 14.34 27.13 6.05
C SER A 132 13.29 27.21 7.16
N ASP A 133 13.03 28.42 7.66
CA ASP A 133 11.95 28.69 8.61
C ASP A 133 10.58 28.83 7.90
N ASN A 134 10.57 28.98 6.58
CA ASN A 134 9.38 29.24 5.78
C ASN A 134 8.84 27.97 5.11
N ILE A 135 8.88 26.82 5.77
CA ILE A 135 8.36 25.57 5.21
C ILE A 135 6.88 25.43 5.56
N PHE A 136 6.01 25.41 4.54
CA PHE A 136 4.58 25.19 4.74
C PHE A 136 4.25 23.70 4.70
N PHE A 137 4.75 22.99 3.69
CA PHE A 137 4.61 21.55 3.58
C PHE A 137 5.98 20.87 3.59
N ILE A 138 6.16 19.91 4.49
CA ILE A 138 7.18 18.87 4.35
C ILE A 138 6.51 17.55 3.98
N PHE A 139 6.73 17.11 2.75
CA PHE A 139 6.23 15.84 2.22
C PHE A 139 7.16 14.70 2.61
N ILE A 140 6.61 13.67 3.23
CA ILE A 140 7.28 12.42 3.55
C ILE A 140 6.70 11.34 2.64
N ILE A 141 7.41 11.04 1.55
CA ILE A 141 6.92 10.15 0.50
C ILE A 141 7.44 8.74 0.73
N HIS A 142 6.55 7.79 0.96
CA HIS A 142 6.91 6.38 0.98
C HIS A 142 7.20 5.92 -0.46
N SER A 143 8.46 5.56 -0.72
CA SER A 143 8.90 5.04 -2.03
C SER A 143 9.69 3.75 -1.84
N ARG A 144 10.11 3.11 -2.93
CA ARG A 144 10.92 1.87 -2.93
C ARG A 144 12.27 2.07 -3.58
N PRO A 145 13.30 1.28 -3.26
CA PRO A 145 14.61 1.36 -3.91
C PRO A 145 14.54 1.46 -5.43
N ASN A 146 13.79 0.57 -6.09
CA ASN A 146 13.64 0.51 -7.54
C ASN A 146 12.68 1.54 -8.17
N HIS A 147 11.98 2.36 -7.38
CA HIS A 147 11.01 3.36 -7.85
C HIS A 147 11.64 4.70 -8.30
N PHE A 148 12.80 4.66 -8.96
CA PHE A 148 13.51 5.85 -9.46
C PHE A 148 12.63 6.75 -10.35
N ARG A 149 11.81 6.14 -11.22
CA ARG A 149 10.92 6.88 -12.12
C ARG A 149 9.79 7.60 -11.38
N HIS A 150 9.25 7.01 -10.31
CA HIS A 150 8.22 7.63 -9.47
C HIS A 150 8.77 8.88 -8.78
N ARG A 151 9.91 8.73 -8.09
CA ARG A 151 10.59 9.86 -7.44
C ARG A 151 10.93 10.98 -8.42
N GLN A 152 11.49 10.65 -9.57
CA GLN A 152 11.82 11.64 -10.60
C GLN A 152 10.59 12.34 -11.16
N ALA A 153 9.47 11.64 -11.34
CA ALA A 153 8.22 12.25 -11.81
C ALA A 153 7.63 13.21 -10.77
N ILE A 154 7.64 12.83 -9.49
CA ILE A 154 7.24 13.69 -8.37
C ILE A 154 8.13 14.96 -8.32
N ARG A 155 9.46 14.80 -8.38
CA ARG A 155 10.41 15.94 -8.42
C ARG A 155 10.16 16.89 -9.59
N ALA A 156 9.82 16.34 -10.76
CA ALA A 156 9.59 17.11 -11.97
C ALA A 156 8.24 17.85 -11.98
N THR A 157 7.32 17.47 -11.08
CA THR A 157 5.96 18.01 -11.02
C THR A 157 5.70 18.68 -9.67
N TRP A 158 4.74 18.17 -8.89
CA TRP A 158 4.24 18.81 -7.67
C TRP A 158 5.20 18.71 -6.48
N GLY A 159 6.01 17.64 -6.41
CA GLY A 159 6.85 17.36 -5.25
C GLY A 159 8.30 17.86 -5.39
N GLY A 160 8.62 18.62 -6.43
CA GLY A 160 9.88 19.36 -6.48
C GLY A 160 9.97 20.43 -5.39
N LYS A 161 11.14 21.06 -5.24
CA LYS A 161 11.26 22.27 -4.42
C LYS A 161 10.42 23.38 -5.05
N LYS A 162 9.30 23.76 -4.43
CA LYS A 162 8.35 24.75 -4.95
C LYS A 162 8.18 25.92 -3.99
N GLN A 163 8.06 27.11 -4.55
CA GLN A 163 7.56 28.29 -3.83
C GLN A 163 6.04 28.27 -3.89
N LEU A 164 5.43 28.63 -2.77
CA LEU A 164 4.01 28.74 -2.54
C LEU A 164 3.66 30.21 -2.25
N ASP A 165 2.38 30.50 -2.04
CA ASP A 165 1.93 31.85 -1.70
C ASP A 165 2.54 32.34 -0.39
N ASP A 166 2.58 33.67 -0.22
CA ASP A 166 3.13 34.35 0.96
C ASP A 166 4.61 34.06 1.27
N GLY A 167 5.37 33.59 0.27
CA GLY A 167 6.79 33.26 0.42
C GLY A 167 7.05 31.93 1.15
N TRP A 168 6.02 31.10 1.27
CA TRP A 168 6.10 29.75 1.81
C TRP A 168 6.78 28.78 0.85
N GLU A 169 7.30 27.71 1.40
CA GLU A 169 8.01 26.67 0.67
C GLU A 169 7.39 25.29 0.85
N SER A 170 7.37 24.53 -0.23
CA SER A 170 7.10 23.09 -0.22
C SER A 170 8.40 22.31 -0.42
N ARG A 171 8.58 21.23 0.35
CA ARG A 171 9.77 20.36 0.36
C ARG A 171 9.35 18.91 0.40
N THR A 172 10.14 18.03 -0.21
CA THR A 172 9.86 16.59 -0.30
C THR A 172 11.05 15.79 0.18
N ILE A 173 10.77 14.69 0.89
CA ILE A 173 11.74 13.70 1.32
C ILE A 173 11.19 12.32 1.02
N PHE A 174 11.97 11.53 0.28
CA PHE A 174 11.64 10.14 -0.03
C PHE A 174 12.16 9.22 1.07
N MET A 175 11.25 8.42 1.64
CA MET A 175 11.52 7.43 2.68
C MET A 175 11.61 6.04 2.06
N LEU A 176 12.75 5.38 2.23
CA LEU A 176 13.02 4.03 1.72
C LEU A 176 13.53 3.13 2.86
N GLY A 177 13.33 1.83 2.71
CA GLY A 177 14.15 0.82 3.40
C GLY A 177 15.33 0.38 2.53
N SER A 178 16.23 -0.41 3.10
CA SER A 178 17.31 -1.06 2.36
C SER A 178 16.75 -2.11 1.39
N HIS A 179 17.36 -2.19 0.22
CA HIS A 179 17.12 -3.29 -0.72
C HIS A 179 17.78 -4.56 -0.17
N ASP A 180 17.09 -5.70 -0.22
CA ASP A 180 17.75 -6.99 -0.06
C ASP A 180 18.40 -7.32 -1.40
N GLY A 181 19.71 -7.49 -1.43
CA GLY A 181 20.44 -7.96 -2.62
C GLY A 181 20.06 -9.39 -3.07
N SER A 182 18.86 -9.87 -2.76
CA SER A 182 18.24 -11.10 -3.27
C SER A 182 17.69 -10.90 -4.69
N ASP A 183 17.36 -9.66 -5.05
CA ASP A 183 16.88 -9.26 -6.38
C ASP A 183 18.05 -8.89 -7.31
N ILE A 184 19.12 -9.71 -7.31
CA ILE A 184 20.16 -9.65 -8.34
C ILE A 184 19.53 -10.16 -9.63
N GLN A 185 18.82 -9.27 -10.31
CA GLN A 185 18.37 -9.49 -11.67
C GLN A 185 19.62 -9.47 -12.56
N HIS A 186 20.23 -10.64 -12.70
CA HIS A 186 21.22 -10.99 -13.73
C HIS A 186 22.26 -9.89 -14.04
N GLY A 187 23.08 -9.51 -13.05
CA GLY A 187 24.38 -8.87 -13.31
C GLY A 187 24.36 -7.44 -13.88
N LEU A 188 23.23 -6.72 -13.83
CA LEU A 188 23.18 -5.29 -14.15
C LEU A 188 22.94 -4.46 -12.88
N LEU A 189 23.96 -3.72 -12.44
CA LEU A 189 23.98 -2.64 -11.43
C LEU A 189 23.21 -2.89 -10.11
N ASP A 190 23.93 -2.90 -9.00
CA ASP A 190 23.32 -2.99 -7.67
C ASP A 190 22.35 -1.81 -7.45
N VAL A 191 21.08 -2.12 -7.17
CA VAL A 191 20.05 -1.11 -6.86
C VAL A 191 20.50 -0.26 -5.66
N THR A 192 21.25 -0.83 -4.73
CA THR A 192 21.84 -0.14 -3.59
C THR A 192 22.77 0.99 -4.04
N ASP A 193 23.67 0.72 -5.00
CA ASP A 193 24.59 1.72 -5.56
C ASP A 193 23.83 2.83 -6.29
N LEU A 194 22.76 2.48 -7.01
CA LEU A 194 21.91 3.45 -7.71
C LEU A 194 21.13 4.34 -6.74
N VAL A 195 20.61 3.77 -5.65
CA VAL A 195 19.96 4.53 -4.58
C VAL A 195 20.95 5.47 -3.90
N GLN A 196 22.18 5.01 -3.63
CA GLN A 196 23.22 5.86 -3.07
C GLN A 196 23.55 7.05 -4.00
N GLN A 197 23.77 6.79 -5.29
CA GLN A 197 24.02 7.85 -6.27
C GLN A 197 22.86 8.85 -6.37
N GLU A 198 21.61 8.37 -6.32
CA GLU A 198 20.45 9.25 -6.31
C GLU A 198 20.39 10.10 -5.03
N ALA A 199 20.62 9.49 -3.86
CA ALA A 199 20.60 10.17 -2.57
C ALA A 199 21.69 11.24 -2.45
N GLU A 200 22.89 10.99 -3.00
CA GLU A 200 23.98 11.97 -3.07
C GLU A 200 23.66 13.11 -4.06
N ARG A 201 23.04 12.78 -5.20
CA ARG A 201 22.71 13.76 -6.24
C ARG A 201 21.60 14.72 -5.83
N HIS A 202 20.53 14.20 -5.22
CA HIS A 202 19.32 14.98 -4.98
C HIS A 202 19.24 15.51 -3.55
N GLY A 203 19.86 14.85 -2.57
CA GLY A 203 19.84 15.28 -1.18
C GLY A 203 18.44 15.31 -0.55
N ASP A 204 17.50 14.52 -1.07
CA ASP A 204 16.09 14.49 -0.65
C ASP A 204 15.62 13.08 -0.26
N MET A 205 16.56 12.24 0.21
CA MET A 205 16.30 10.84 0.52
C MET A 205 16.76 10.48 1.93
N VAL A 206 15.96 9.63 2.59
CA VAL A 206 16.25 9.00 3.87
C VAL A 206 16.04 7.50 3.71
N VAL A 207 17.08 6.72 4.02
CA VAL A 207 17.07 5.27 3.88
C VAL A 207 17.31 4.63 5.24
N GLY A 208 16.36 3.81 5.71
CA GLY A 208 16.48 3.07 6.96
C GLY A 208 17.14 1.71 6.80
N SER A 209 17.81 1.22 7.83
CA SER A 209 18.55 -0.05 7.85
C SER A 209 17.67 -1.32 7.90
N PHE A 210 16.39 -1.21 7.55
CA PHE A 210 15.45 -2.35 7.50
C PHE A 210 15.11 -2.68 6.05
N HIS A 211 14.78 -3.94 5.79
CA HIS A 211 14.40 -4.40 4.46
C HIS A 211 13.10 -3.74 3.95
N ASP A 212 13.14 -3.16 2.76
CA ASP A 212 11.99 -2.50 2.15
C ASP A 212 10.96 -3.51 1.62
N HIS A 213 9.99 -3.84 2.46
CA HIS A 213 8.92 -4.78 2.15
C HIS A 213 7.56 -4.27 2.64
N TYR A 214 6.46 -4.73 2.02
CA TYR A 214 5.10 -4.32 2.41
C TYR A 214 4.80 -4.59 3.89
N HIS A 215 5.24 -5.72 4.43
CA HIS A 215 5.06 -6.03 5.86
C HIS A 215 5.91 -5.15 6.80
N ASN A 216 6.89 -4.43 6.24
CA ASN A 216 7.79 -3.53 6.96
C ASN A 216 7.40 -2.05 6.80
N LEU A 217 6.23 -1.75 6.21
CA LEU A 217 5.74 -0.38 6.04
C LEU A 217 5.64 0.38 7.37
N THR A 218 5.29 -0.31 8.47
CA THR A 218 5.27 0.32 9.81
C THR A 218 6.64 0.87 10.22
N TYR A 219 7.74 0.20 9.91
CA TYR A 219 9.09 0.73 10.16
C TYR A 219 9.34 1.99 9.34
N LYS A 220 9.02 1.97 8.04
CA LYS A 220 9.17 3.13 7.15
C LYS A 220 8.35 4.33 7.62
N HIS A 221 7.11 4.08 8.03
CA HIS A 221 6.20 5.09 8.53
C HIS A 221 6.72 5.75 9.80
N VAL A 222 7.06 4.95 10.82
CA VAL A 222 7.55 5.47 12.11
C VAL A 222 8.94 6.10 11.96
N MET A 223 9.77 5.59 11.06
CA MET A 223 11.04 6.22 10.69
C MET A 223 10.83 7.63 10.13
N GLY A 224 9.85 7.81 9.24
CA GLY A 224 9.52 9.11 8.67
C GLY A 224 9.02 10.11 9.73
N LEU A 225 8.12 9.66 10.61
CA LEU A 225 7.64 10.48 11.73
C LEU A 225 8.77 10.88 12.68
N ARG A 226 9.68 9.95 13.00
CA ARG A 226 10.89 10.20 13.80
C ARG A 226 11.78 11.23 13.13
N TRP A 227 11.99 11.11 11.82
CA TRP A 227 12.85 12.01 11.07
C TRP A 227 12.31 13.45 11.11
N VAL A 228 11.01 13.63 10.90
CA VAL A 228 10.35 14.94 11.01
C VAL A 228 10.48 15.52 12.42
N ASN A 229 10.19 14.73 13.46
CA ASN A 229 10.28 15.16 14.85
C ASN A 229 11.68 15.70 15.22
N ARG A 230 12.73 15.24 14.55
CA ARG A 230 14.11 15.64 14.84
C ARG A 230 14.62 16.76 13.95
N ASN A 231 14.14 16.87 12.71
CA ASN A 231 14.77 17.71 11.70
C ASN A 231 13.87 18.84 11.17
N CYS A 232 12.53 18.74 11.31
CA CYS A 232 11.61 19.62 10.58
C CYS A 232 10.40 20.11 11.40
N LEU A 233 10.61 20.42 12.69
CA LEU A 233 9.53 20.87 13.58
C LEU A 233 8.98 22.26 13.22
N GLN A 234 9.74 23.08 12.47
CA GLN A 234 9.33 24.41 12.05
C GLN A 234 8.34 24.41 10.88
N ALA A 235 8.17 23.28 10.17
CA ALA A 235 7.21 23.18 9.09
C ALA A 235 5.77 23.45 9.59
N LYS A 236 4.90 24.05 8.78
CA LYS A 236 3.48 24.22 9.17
C LYS A 236 2.73 22.89 9.20
N TYR A 237 2.95 22.09 8.16
CA TYR A 237 2.29 20.81 7.96
C TYR A 237 3.28 19.78 7.44
N VAL A 238 3.07 18.55 7.90
CA VAL A 238 3.69 17.34 7.38
C VAL A 238 2.64 16.66 6.53
N VAL A 239 3.03 16.15 5.37
CA VAL A 239 2.13 15.36 4.52
C VAL A 239 2.81 14.04 4.24
N LYS A 240 2.25 12.95 4.77
CA LYS A 240 2.64 11.61 4.33
C LYS A 240 1.89 11.32 3.05
N ALA A 241 2.58 10.79 2.04
CA ALA A 241 1.94 10.24 0.85
C ALA A 241 2.72 9.05 0.28
N ASP A 242 2.06 8.29 -0.57
CA ASP A 242 2.69 7.23 -1.37
C ASP A 242 3.27 7.82 -2.68
N ASP A 243 4.19 7.09 -3.32
CA ASP A 243 4.86 7.54 -4.55
C ASP A 243 4.03 7.35 -5.83
N ASP A 244 2.79 6.88 -5.68
CA ASP A 244 1.73 6.81 -6.68
C ASP A 244 0.66 7.89 -6.48
N ALA A 245 0.93 8.92 -5.66
CA ALA A 245 0.03 10.06 -5.48
C ALA A 245 0.36 11.23 -6.43
N PHE A 246 -0.67 11.89 -6.95
CA PHE A 246 -0.62 13.28 -7.38
C PHE A 246 -1.21 14.17 -6.29
N ILE A 247 -0.54 15.30 -5.99
CA ILE A 247 -1.02 16.28 -5.02
C ILE A 247 -1.01 17.67 -5.65
N ASN A 248 -2.19 18.30 -5.72
CA ASN A 248 -2.30 19.71 -6.09
C ASN A 248 -1.91 20.58 -4.88
N ILE A 249 -0.60 20.81 -4.71
CA ILE A 249 -0.04 21.53 -3.55
C ILE A 249 -0.54 22.98 -3.42
N LEU A 250 -0.94 23.60 -4.52
CA LEU A 250 -1.44 24.98 -4.57
C LEU A 250 -2.85 25.02 -3.97
N SER A 251 -3.74 24.15 -4.47
CA SER A 251 -5.08 23.98 -3.90
C SER A 251 -5.03 23.47 -2.45
N LEU A 252 -4.02 22.67 -2.09
CA LEU A 252 -3.85 22.20 -0.71
C LEU A 252 -3.52 23.36 0.24
N GLN A 253 -2.67 24.32 -0.16
CA GLN A 253 -2.38 25.51 0.64
C GLN A 253 -3.65 26.33 0.89
N ASP A 254 -4.41 26.62 -0.17
CA ASP A 254 -5.71 27.32 -0.07
C ASP A 254 -6.67 26.60 0.87
N LEU A 255 -6.77 25.27 0.73
CA LEU A 255 -7.62 24.45 1.58
C LEU A 255 -7.21 24.56 3.05
N MET A 256 -5.91 24.54 3.36
CA MET A 256 -5.42 24.68 4.74
C MET A 256 -5.70 26.07 5.30
N TYR A 257 -5.52 27.13 4.50
CA TYR A 257 -5.88 28.48 4.92
C TYR A 257 -7.37 28.65 5.17
N HIS A 258 -8.23 28.10 4.34
CA HIS A 258 -9.67 28.16 4.55
C HIS A 258 -10.13 27.31 5.74
N THR A 259 -9.46 26.18 6.01
CA THR A 259 -9.86 25.26 7.08
C THR A 259 -9.36 25.69 8.45
N PHE A 260 -8.10 26.16 8.53
CA PHE A 260 -7.42 26.44 9.80
C PHE A 260 -6.97 27.90 9.96
N GLY A 261 -7.15 28.75 8.95
CA GLY A 261 -6.68 30.13 8.93
C GLY A 261 -5.20 30.29 8.55
N GLN A 262 -4.76 31.55 8.41
CA GLN A 262 -3.38 31.90 8.01
C GLN A 262 -2.38 32.00 9.19
N SER A 263 -2.83 31.93 10.45
CA SER A 263 -2.00 32.18 11.65
C SER A 263 -2.15 31.09 12.71
N SER A 264 -1.35 31.20 13.78
CA SER A 264 -1.02 30.30 14.93
C SER A 264 -2.12 29.47 15.62
N ALA A 265 -3.33 29.43 15.09
CA ALA A 265 -4.49 28.72 15.61
C ALA A 265 -4.61 27.27 15.10
N ILE A 266 -3.67 26.78 14.28
CA ILE A 266 -3.64 25.36 13.87
C ILE A 266 -3.52 24.51 15.14
N PRO A 267 -4.50 23.64 15.44
CA PRO A 267 -4.40 22.77 16.61
C PRO A 267 -3.13 21.91 16.55
N HIS A 268 -2.36 21.86 17.64
CA HIS A 268 -1.08 21.13 17.69
C HIS A 268 -1.17 19.62 17.37
N ASN A 269 -2.38 19.06 17.36
CA ASN A 269 -2.67 17.65 17.11
C ASN A 269 -3.65 17.46 15.93
N THR A 270 -3.52 18.26 14.88
CA THR A 270 -4.34 18.10 13.68
C THR A 270 -3.89 16.87 12.87
N LEU A 271 -4.86 16.03 12.52
CA LEU A 271 -4.77 14.92 11.57
C LEU A 271 -5.90 15.06 10.55
N ALA A 272 -5.60 15.21 9.26
CA ALA A 272 -6.60 15.45 8.21
C ALA A 272 -6.39 14.56 6.97
N CYS A 273 -7.45 13.92 6.48
CA CYS A 273 -7.35 12.89 5.43
C CYS A 273 -8.71 12.46 4.86
N HIS A 274 -8.69 11.56 3.88
CA HIS A 274 -9.85 10.71 3.55
C HIS A 274 -10.03 9.69 4.68
N VAL A 275 -11.12 9.79 5.44
CA VAL A 275 -11.35 8.99 6.64
C VAL A 275 -12.17 7.77 6.27
N LEU A 276 -11.57 6.60 6.45
CA LEU A 276 -12.30 5.35 6.38
C LEU A 276 -13.08 5.19 7.69
N PRO A 277 -14.42 5.05 7.62
CA PRO A 277 -15.26 5.12 8.80
C PRO A 277 -15.06 3.91 9.74
N GLU A 278 -15.48 4.07 10.99
CA GLU A 278 -15.48 2.96 11.95
C GLU A 278 -16.23 1.75 11.37
N GLY A 279 -15.63 0.56 11.50
CA GLY A 279 -16.30 -0.67 11.13
C GLY A 279 -15.91 -1.28 9.80
N THR A 280 -14.92 -0.72 9.10
CA THR A 280 -14.27 -1.40 7.98
C THR A 280 -13.67 -2.73 8.45
N SER A 281 -13.94 -3.80 7.72
CA SER A 281 -13.45 -5.14 8.06
C SER A 281 -12.00 -5.34 7.59
N PRO A 282 -11.11 -5.90 8.44
CA PRO A 282 -9.80 -6.37 8.00
C PRO A 282 -9.96 -7.38 6.86
N GLN A 283 -9.20 -7.21 5.78
CA GLN A 283 -9.10 -8.25 4.76
C GLN A 283 -8.47 -9.49 5.40
N ARG A 284 -9.07 -10.66 5.22
CA ARG A 284 -8.57 -11.94 5.78
C ARG A 284 -7.87 -12.82 4.76
N ALA A 285 -7.84 -12.39 3.50
CA ALA A 285 -7.20 -13.04 2.38
C ALA A 285 -6.72 -11.99 1.37
N GLY A 286 -5.84 -12.40 0.44
CA GLY A 286 -5.28 -11.52 -0.58
C GLY A 286 -4.06 -10.73 -0.12
N LYS A 287 -3.64 -9.76 -0.94
CA LYS A 287 -2.41 -8.97 -0.75
C LYS A 287 -2.35 -8.27 0.60
N TRP A 288 -3.50 -7.79 1.09
CA TRP A 288 -3.62 -7.01 2.33
C TRP A 288 -4.20 -7.83 3.49
N ALA A 289 -4.02 -9.15 3.46
CA ALA A 289 -4.53 -10.04 4.49
C ALA A 289 -3.89 -9.76 5.85
N VAL A 290 -4.74 -9.56 6.86
CA VAL A 290 -4.35 -9.51 8.27
C VAL A 290 -5.03 -10.69 8.96
N THR A 291 -4.22 -11.59 9.53
CA THR A 291 -4.72 -12.80 10.18
C THR A 291 -5.42 -12.48 11.50
N LYS A 292 -6.19 -13.45 12.03
CA LYS A 292 -6.80 -13.34 13.36
C LYS A 292 -5.80 -13.28 14.51
N ASN A 293 -4.61 -13.82 14.30
CA ASN A 293 -3.53 -13.76 15.28
C ASN A 293 -2.93 -12.35 15.31
N GLU A 294 -2.76 -11.71 14.15
CA GLU A 294 -2.28 -10.33 14.04
C GLU A 294 -3.33 -9.29 14.44
N TYR A 295 -4.61 -9.54 14.15
CA TYR A 295 -5.70 -8.65 14.53
C TYR A 295 -6.96 -9.44 14.87
N PRO A 296 -7.23 -9.72 16.16
CA PRO A 296 -8.31 -10.61 16.58
C PRO A 296 -9.71 -10.03 16.35
N TRP A 297 -9.85 -8.70 16.31
CA TRP A 297 -11.12 -8.01 16.17
C TRP A 297 -11.65 -8.01 14.74
N ASN A 298 -12.96 -7.83 14.56
CA ASN A 298 -13.60 -7.88 13.24
C ASN A 298 -13.63 -6.56 12.50
N LYS A 299 -13.28 -5.45 13.16
CA LYS A 299 -13.45 -4.09 12.66
C LYS A 299 -12.24 -3.26 13.03
N TYR A 300 -11.77 -2.44 12.10
CA TYR A 300 -10.80 -1.39 12.40
C TYR A 300 -11.48 -0.16 13.02
N PRO A 301 -10.76 0.63 13.83
CA PRO A 301 -11.21 1.98 14.20
C PRO A 301 -11.20 2.89 12.95
N PRO A 302 -11.75 4.12 13.03
CA PRO A 302 -11.53 5.12 12.00
C PRO A 302 -10.04 5.36 11.74
N TYR A 303 -9.65 5.48 10.48
CA TYR A 303 -8.26 5.72 10.08
C TYR A 303 -8.20 6.49 8.76
N CYS A 304 -7.05 7.07 8.44
CA CYS A 304 -6.81 7.71 7.17
C CYS A 304 -6.50 6.66 6.10
N ALA A 305 -7.11 6.79 4.91
CA ALA A 305 -6.70 6.00 3.75
C ALA A 305 -5.20 6.20 3.43
N GLY A 306 -4.51 5.12 3.07
CA GLY A 306 -3.05 5.10 2.92
C GLY A 306 -2.44 6.08 1.91
N LEU A 307 -3.18 6.49 0.86
CA LEU A 307 -2.65 7.31 -0.24
C LEU A 307 -1.93 8.58 0.25
N ALA A 308 -2.61 9.35 1.11
CA ALA A 308 -2.05 10.55 1.70
C ALA A 308 -2.81 10.95 2.96
N TYR A 309 -2.10 11.59 3.89
CA TYR A 309 -2.71 12.31 5.01
C TYR A 309 -1.83 13.46 5.46
N LEU A 310 -2.44 14.45 6.07
CA LEU A 310 -1.81 15.65 6.59
C LEU A 310 -1.83 15.64 8.12
N LEU A 311 -0.73 16.08 8.73
CA LEU A 311 -0.63 16.27 10.17
C LEU A 311 0.27 17.45 10.54
N THR A 312 0.12 17.95 11.75
CA THR A 312 1.08 18.91 12.33
C THR A 312 2.38 18.22 12.78
N PRO A 313 3.56 18.87 12.72
CA PRO A 313 4.82 18.25 13.11
C PRO A 313 4.86 17.72 14.55
N HIS A 314 4.24 18.43 15.49
CA HIS A 314 4.13 17.95 16.88
C HIS A 314 3.38 16.62 16.98
N LEU A 315 2.32 16.44 16.19
CA LEU A 315 1.59 15.19 16.13
C LEU A 315 2.45 14.06 15.57
N ALA A 316 3.32 14.33 14.59
CA ALA A 316 4.27 13.33 14.10
C ALA A 316 5.17 12.81 15.24
N GLY A 317 5.66 13.71 16.09
CA GLY A 317 6.41 13.35 17.30
C GLY A 317 5.61 12.57 18.34
N HIS A 318 4.31 12.88 18.51
CA HIS A 318 3.41 12.13 19.40
C HIS A 318 3.18 10.70 18.90
N LEU A 319 2.87 10.53 17.62
CA LEU A 319 2.66 9.21 17.00
C LEU A 319 3.95 8.38 17.03
N PHE A 320 5.11 8.98 16.71
CA PHE A 320 6.42 8.33 16.83
C PHE A 320 6.67 7.80 18.24
N ARG A 321 6.44 8.63 19.28
CA ARG A 321 6.65 8.22 20.68
C ARG A 321 5.66 7.13 21.11
N ALA A 322 4.38 7.30 20.77
CA ALA A 322 3.33 6.33 21.09
C ALA A 322 3.60 4.95 20.48
N ALA A 323 4.20 4.91 19.28
CA ALA A 323 4.58 3.68 18.60
C ALA A 323 5.62 2.82 19.36
N HIS A 324 6.34 3.39 20.33
CA HIS A 324 7.40 2.71 21.08
C HIS A 324 6.98 2.27 22.50
N VAL A 325 5.71 2.41 22.87
CA VAL A 325 5.21 1.96 24.17
C VAL A 325 5.22 0.42 24.19
N PRO A 326 6.03 -0.25 25.03
CA PRO A 326 6.34 -1.68 24.89
C PRO A 326 5.35 -2.63 25.58
N SER A 327 4.32 -2.11 26.25
CA SER A 327 3.41 -2.92 27.06
C SER A 327 2.01 -2.31 27.04
N PRO A 328 0.97 -3.11 27.37
CA PRO A 328 -0.36 -2.58 27.64
C PRO A 328 -0.22 -1.34 28.53
N PRO A 329 -0.72 -0.20 28.06
CA PRO A 329 -1.88 -0.14 27.20
C PRO A 329 -1.65 -0.16 25.66
N ALA A 330 -0.41 -0.27 25.15
CA ALA A 330 -0.06 -0.09 23.73
C ALA A 330 -0.93 -0.88 22.71
N PRO A 331 -1.22 -0.31 21.53
CA PRO A 331 -2.01 -1.00 20.50
C PRO A 331 -1.23 -2.15 19.86
N LEU A 332 -1.96 -3.19 19.46
CA LEU A 332 -1.44 -4.30 18.70
C LEU A 332 -0.85 -3.80 17.36
N ARG A 333 0.45 -4.00 17.15
CA ARG A 333 1.11 -3.62 15.90
C ARG A 333 0.73 -4.58 14.80
N ILE A 334 0.06 -4.05 13.78
CA ILE A 334 -0.23 -4.72 12.52
C ILE A 334 0.61 -4.08 11.43
N TRP A 335 0.92 -4.82 10.37
CA TRP A 335 1.82 -4.35 9.31
C TRP A 335 1.17 -3.36 8.33
N VAL A 336 -0.17 -3.26 8.35
CA VAL A 336 -0.95 -2.25 7.62
C VAL A 336 -0.77 -0.90 8.33
N ASP A 337 0.13 -0.08 7.80
CA ASP A 337 0.72 1.05 8.50
C ASP A 337 -0.25 2.21 8.70
N ASP A 338 -1.11 2.50 7.73
CA ASP A 338 -2.14 3.54 7.82
C ASP A 338 -3.18 3.21 8.90
N VAL A 339 -3.68 1.98 8.96
CA VAL A 339 -4.58 1.50 10.01
C VAL A 339 -3.91 1.56 11.39
N TRP A 340 -2.64 1.13 11.48
CA TRP A 340 -1.96 1.12 12.78
C TRP A 340 -1.62 2.53 13.26
N VAL A 341 -1.04 3.37 12.41
CA VAL A 341 -0.57 4.72 12.79
C VAL A 341 -1.72 5.71 12.92
N THR A 342 -2.60 5.77 11.92
CA THR A 342 -3.66 6.77 11.90
C THR A 342 -4.98 6.25 12.46
N GLY A 343 -5.09 4.95 12.77
CA GLY A 343 -6.24 4.37 13.45
C GLY A 343 -5.94 4.00 14.89
N LEU A 344 -5.15 2.94 15.09
CA LEU A 344 -4.93 2.38 16.43
C LEU A 344 -4.12 3.31 17.35
N LEU A 345 -3.01 3.88 16.88
CA LEU A 345 -2.26 4.89 17.66
C LEU A 345 -3.05 6.19 17.84
N ALA A 346 -3.86 6.56 16.84
CA ALA A 346 -4.73 7.74 16.93
C ALA A 346 -5.83 7.58 18.00
N GLU A 347 -6.49 6.43 18.05
CA GLU A 347 -7.47 6.09 19.09
C GLU A 347 -6.82 6.11 20.48
N PHE A 348 -5.58 5.60 20.56
CA PHE A 348 -4.80 5.55 21.79
C PHE A 348 -4.45 6.93 22.36
N LEU A 349 -4.22 7.88 21.46
CA LEU A 349 -3.96 9.30 21.75
C LEU A 349 -5.23 10.16 21.76
N GLN A 350 -6.41 9.57 21.57
CA GLN A 350 -7.70 10.25 21.49
C GLN A 350 -7.75 11.37 20.43
N LEU A 351 -7.12 11.12 19.29
CA LEU A 351 -7.11 12.08 18.17
C LEU A 351 -8.46 12.10 17.46
N GLN A 352 -8.80 13.26 16.92
CA GLN A 352 -9.90 13.42 15.97
C GLN A 352 -9.36 13.52 14.56
N HIS A 353 -10.04 12.86 13.62
CA HIS A 353 -9.74 12.99 12.20
C HIS A 353 -10.54 14.14 11.59
N HIS A 354 -9.84 15.03 10.90
CA HIS A 354 -10.45 16.05 10.06
C HIS A 354 -10.72 15.49 8.66
N HIS A 355 -11.98 15.52 8.26
CA HIS A 355 -12.48 14.93 7.04
C HIS A 355 -12.13 15.77 5.80
N LEU A 356 -11.36 15.18 4.87
CA LEU A 356 -11.02 15.72 3.56
C LEU A 356 -11.51 14.82 2.43
N ASP A 357 -12.50 13.95 2.68
CA ASP A 357 -12.92 12.84 1.81
C ASP A 357 -13.22 13.28 0.37
N LEU A 358 -13.91 14.42 0.21
CA LEU A 358 -14.27 14.99 -1.11
C LEU A 358 -13.09 15.60 -1.90
N ARG A 359 -11.87 15.54 -1.36
CA ARG A 359 -10.66 16.06 -2.01
C ARG A 359 -9.80 14.96 -2.63
N TYR A 360 -10.21 13.69 -2.49
CA TYR A 360 -9.48 12.53 -3.00
C TYR A 360 -10.21 11.94 -4.21
N ALA A 361 -9.45 11.54 -5.23
CA ALA A 361 -9.94 10.70 -6.31
C ALA A 361 -9.14 9.40 -6.36
N TYR A 362 -9.87 8.28 -6.27
CA TYR A 362 -9.32 6.92 -6.43
C TYR A 362 -9.74 6.27 -7.75
N ASP A 363 -10.84 6.74 -8.34
CA ASP A 363 -11.33 6.26 -9.63
C ASP A 363 -10.58 6.98 -10.77
N HIS A 364 -9.80 6.20 -11.53
CA HIS A 364 -9.00 6.72 -12.62
C HIS A 364 -9.82 7.14 -13.83
N GLU A 365 -10.97 6.50 -14.05
CA GLU A 365 -11.85 6.86 -15.15
C GLU A 365 -12.54 8.20 -14.89
N GLU A 366 -12.87 8.50 -13.62
CA GLU A 366 -13.36 9.81 -13.22
C GLU A 366 -12.34 10.92 -13.54
N VAL A 367 -11.06 10.69 -13.21
CA VAL A 367 -9.98 11.66 -13.45
C VAL A 367 -9.72 11.83 -14.96
N LYS A 368 -9.65 10.73 -15.72
CA LYS A 368 -9.46 10.76 -17.18
C LYS A 368 -10.65 11.45 -17.87
N SER A 369 -11.88 11.17 -17.44
CA SER A 369 -13.09 11.81 -17.94
C SER A 369 -13.08 13.31 -17.70
N TRP A 370 -12.70 13.76 -16.49
CA TRP A 370 -12.54 15.18 -16.20
C TRP A 370 -11.50 15.83 -17.13
N LEU A 371 -10.30 15.24 -17.27
CA LEU A 371 -9.25 15.78 -18.13
C LEU A 371 -9.68 15.95 -19.58
N SER A 372 -10.44 14.99 -20.12
CA SER A 372 -10.92 15.05 -21.51
C SER A 372 -11.89 16.21 -21.78
N GLN A 373 -12.58 16.70 -20.73
CA GLN A 373 -13.59 17.75 -20.82
C GLN A 373 -13.10 19.10 -20.28
N ALA A 374 -12.05 19.09 -19.45
CA ALA A 374 -11.53 20.25 -18.76
C ALA A 374 -10.97 21.29 -19.76
N ARG A 375 -11.31 22.56 -19.53
CA ARG A 375 -10.59 23.66 -20.19
C ARG A 375 -9.17 23.73 -19.65
N PRO A 376 -8.16 24.16 -20.44
CA PRO A 376 -6.76 24.21 -20.00
C PRO A 376 -6.51 24.95 -18.67
N GLN A 377 -7.34 25.94 -18.34
CA GLN A 377 -7.27 26.75 -17.13
C GLN A 377 -8.14 26.24 -15.96
N ALA A 378 -8.87 25.15 -16.14
CA ALA A 378 -9.69 24.59 -15.07
C ALA A 378 -8.78 23.89 -14.06
N ALA A 379 -8.87 24.29 -12.79
CA ALA A 379 -8.20 23.60 -11.70
C ALA A 379 -8.76 22.18 -11.55
N PRO A 380 -7.93 21.16 -11.26
CA PRO A 380 -8.41 19.84 -10.87
C PRO A 380 -9.35 19.97 -9.67
N PRO A 381 -10.54 19.33 -9.67
CA PRO A 381 -11.47 19.38 -8.54
C PRO A 381 -10.98 18.56 -7.35
N TYR A 382 -9.91 17.78 -7.54
CA TYR A 382 -9.27 16.91 -6.55
C TYR A 382 -7.96 17.52 -6.08
N THR A 383 -7.69 17.42 -4.78
CA THR A 383 -6.40 17.78 -4.20
C THR A 383 -5.44 16.60 -4.22
N PHE A 384 -5.96 15.38 -3.99
CA PHE A 384 -5.20 14.14 -3.98
C PHE A 384 -5.76 13.19 -5.03
N VAL A 385 -4.90 12.59 -5.85
CA VAL A 385 -5.31 11.61 -6.86
C VAL A 385 -4.38 10.40 -6.77
N HIS A 386 -4.96 9.21 -6.65
CA HIS A 386 -4.21 7.97 -6.80
C HIS A 386 -3.92 7.73 -8.29
N LEU A 387 -2.69 7.39 -8.64
CA LEU A 387 -2.26 7.10 -10.01
C LEU A 387 -2.09 5.59 -10.18
N ASP A 388 -2.68 5.00 -11.24
CA ASP A 388 -2.35 3.61 -11.59
C ASP A 388 -0.96 3.54 -12.19
N THR A 389 0.05 3.20 -11.39
CA THR A 389 1.42 3.09 -11.91
C THR A 389 1.62 1.87 -12.82
N SER A 390 0.64 0.97 -12.91
CA SER A 390 0.66 -0.13 -13.89
C SER A 390 0.23 0.31 -15.28
N ASP A 391 -0.52 1.42 -15.39
CA ASP A 391 -0.86 2.05 -16.67
C ASP A 391 0.38 2.74 -17.25
N SER A 392 0.79 2.39 -18.47
CA SER A 392 1.95 2.99 -19.13
C SER A 392 1.88 4.52 -19.28
N GLU A 393 0.67 5.09 -19.23
CA GLU A 393 0.40 6.52 -19.40
C GLU A 393 0.35 7.31 -18.08
N TRP A 394 0.58 6.67 -16.93
CA TRP A 394 0.44 7.32 -15.61
C TRP A 394 1.25 8.63 -15.46
N ARG A 395 2.43 8.71 -16.09
CA ARG A 395 3.28 9.92 -16.08
C ARG A 395 2.68 11.04 -16.91
N GLU A 396 2.04 10.70 -18.02
CA GLU A 396 1.36 11.69 -18.86
C GLU A 396 0.15 12.25 -18.12
N LEU A 397 -0.63 11.37 -17.48
CA LEU A 397 -1.72 11.76 -16.59
C LEU A 397 -1.24 12.71 -15.48
N LEU A 398 -0.17 12.35 -14.77
CA LEU A 398 0.45 13.18 -13.74
C LEU A 398 0.87 14.57 -14.27
N ASN A 399 1.53 14.61 -15.44
CA ASN A 399 1.96 15.87 -16.04
C ASN A 399 0.78 16.76 -16.44
N GLN A 400 -0.29 16.19 -16.99
CA GLN A 400 -1.49 16.93 -17.35
C GLN A 400 -2.18 17.50 -16.11
N LEU A 401 -2.36 16.70 -15.05
CA LEU A 401 -2.92 17.17 -13.79
C LEU A 401 -2.11 18.33 -13.19
N TRP A 402 -0.78 18.20 -13.16
CA TRP A 402 0.10 19.25 -12.66
C TRP A 402 0.03 20.53 -13.50
N LYS A 403 0.02 20.39 -14.83
CA LYS A 403 -0.12 21.53 -15.74
C LYS A 403 -1.43 22.29 -15.52
N HIS A 404 -2.54 21.58 -15.31
CA HIS A 404 -3.82 22.20 -14.98
C HIS A 404 -3.78 22.94 -13.63
N ALA A 405 -3.16 22.35 -12.62
CA ALA A 405 -2.99 22.99 -11.31
C ALA A 405 -2.16 24.29 -11.41
N GLU A 406 -1.01 24.25 -12.08
CA GLU A 406 -0.15 25.43 -12.28
C GLU A 406 -0.85 26.53 -13.11
N LEU A 407 -1.54 26.18 -14.20
CA LEU A 407 -2.21 27.17 -15.03
C LEU A 407 -3.37 27.85 -14.31
N ALA A 408 -4.18 27.10 -13.56
CA ALA A 408 -5.30 27.65 -12.82
C ALA A 408 -4.84 28.63 -11.74
N HIS A 409 -3.81 28.26 -10.97
CA HIS A 409 -3.23 29.12 -9.93
C HIS A 409 -2.62 30.40 -10.51
N ASN A 410 -1.78 30.31 -11.55
CA ASN A 410 -1.20 31.49 -12.21
C ASN A 410 -2.25 32.48 -12.75
N ILE A 411 -3.43 32.00 -13.13
CA ILE A 411 -4.53 32.85 -13.59
C ILE A 411 -5.22 33.52 -12.40
N ALA A 412 -5.45 32.78 -11.31
CA ALA A 412 -6.01 33.33 -10.08
C ALA A 412 -5.12 34.47 -9.52
N ASP A 413 -3.81 34.26 -9.45
CA ASP A 413 -2.85 35.27 -8.98
C ASP A 413 -2.89 36.55 -9.82
N LYS A 414 -3.01 36.40 -11.14
CA LYS A 414 -3.10 37.56 -12.05
C LYS A 414 -4.42 38.33 -11.89
N ILE A 415 -5.48 37.66 -11.47
CA ILE A 415 -6.77 38.31 -11.19
C ILE A 415 -6.72 39.02 -9.85
N ILE A 416 -6.13 38.41 -8.82
CA ILE A 416 -6.01 39.00 -7.48
C ILE A 416 -5.09 40.24 -7.47
N ASN A 417 -4.02 40.21 -8.27
CA ASN A 417 -3.05 41.32 -8.36
C ASN A 417 -3.46 42.45 -9.32
N ARG A 418 -4.63 42.37 -9.97
CA ARG A 418 -5.21 43.43 -10.82
C ARG A 418 -6.35 44.11 -10.10
#